data_AF-A0A7S0IT10-F1
#
_entry.id   AF-A0A7S0IT10-F1
#
_cell.length_a   1.000
_cell.length_b   1.000
_cell.length_c   1.000
_cell.angle_alpha   90.00
_cell.angle_beta   90.00
_cell.angle_gamma   90.00
#
_symmetry.space_group_name_H-M   'P 1'
#
loop_
_entity.id
_entity.type
_entity.pdbx_description
1 polymer ?
#
loop_
_entity_poly.entity_id
_entity_poly.type
_entity_poly.pdbx_seq_one_letter_code
_entity_poly.pdbx_strand_id
1 'polypeptide(L)'
;VPSALLTFSRAVLRERFSSFVAKAVYTFSFDRATELEQPVLDKMLVAKEHGAVVCASPTALKSFALKFVEVMHHLEERSRNQESDWQTTLMQNAITLGGLLPLTDEAKGKAATETVLLVKQAELCARILRVM
;
A
#
# COMPACT_ATOMS: atom_id res chain seq x y z
N VAL A 1 -7.48 2.53 -20.13
CA VAL A 1 -8.57 3.30 -20.77
C VAL A 1 -8.69 4.67 -20.10
N PRO A 2 -8.67 5.79 -20.84
CA PRO A 2 -8.92 7.12 -20.26
C PRO A 2 -10.16 7.14 -19.37
N SER A 3 -10.16 7.89 -18.27
CA SER A 3 -11.23 7.83 -17.25
C SER A 3 -12.64 8.02 -17.83
N ALA A 4 -12.78 8.93 -18.81
CA ALA A 4 -14.03 9.20 -19.52
C ALA A 4 -14.60 7.98 -20.27
N LEU A 5 -13.73 7.07 -20.73
CA LEU A 5 -14.13 5.87 -21.49
C LEU A 5 -14.28 4.63 -20.61
N LEU A 6 -13.89 4.69 -19.33
CA LEU A 6 -13.95 3.53 -18.43
C LEU A 6 -15.40 3.05 -18.27
N THR A 7 -16.34 3.99 -18.10
CA THR A 7 -17.77 3.68 -17.98
C THR A 7 -18.31 3.03 -19.25
N PHE A 8 -17.92 3.53 -20.43
CA PHE A 8 -18.30 2.96 -21.72
C PHE A 8 -17.73 1.55 -21.91
N SER A 9 -16.42 1.36 -21.73
CA SER A 9 -15.78 0.05 -21.83
C SER A 9 -16.39 -0.96 -20.86
N ARG A 10 -16.69 -0.54 -19.62
CA ARG A 10 -17.36 -1.40 -18.63
C ARG A 10 -18.76 -1.82 -19.08
N ALA A 11 -19.54 -0.91 -19.65
CA ALA A 11 -20.89 -1.20 -20.13
C ALA A 11 -20.85 -2.23 -21.28
N VAL A 12 -19.98 -2.02 -22.26
CA VAL A 12 -19.78 -2.94 -23.39
C VAL A 12 -19.32 -4.32 -22.90
N LEU A 13 -18.36 -4.38 -21.96
CA LEU A 13 -17.89 -5.67 -21.43
C LEU A 13 -19.01 -6.38 -20.65
N ARG A 14 -19.78 -5.67 -19.82
CA ARG A 14 -20.92 -6.27 -19.10
C ARG A 14 -21.97 -6.80 -20.05
N GLU A 15 -22.35 -6.04 -21.08
CA GLU A 15 -23.34 -6.44 -22.08
C GLU A 15 -22.91 -7.69 -22.86
N ARG A 16 -21.65 -7.72 -23.30
CA ARG A 16 -21.11 -8.83 -24.10
C ARG A 16 -20.91 -10.09 -23.27
N PHE A 17 -20.35 -9.96 -22.06
CA PHE A 17 -20.16 -11.11 -21.18
C PHE A 17 -21.49 -11.59 -20.58
N SER A 18 -22.49 -10.74 -20.33
CA SER A 18 -23.78 -11.19 -19.79
C SER A 18 -24.58 -12.12 -20.73
N SER A 19 -24.34 -12.09 -22.05
CA SER A 19 -25.13 -12.88 -23.01
C SER A 19 -24.57 -14.26 -23.33
N PHE A 20 -23.27 -14.52 -23.10
CA PHE A 20 -22.61 -15.76 -23.55
C PHE A 20 -21.77 -16.44 -22.47
N VAL A 21 -21.06 -15.69 -21.61
CA VAL A 21 -20.27 -16.22 -20.49
C VAL A 21 -20.39 -15.28 -19.30
N ALA A 22 -21.12 -15.69 -18.26
CA ALA A 22 -21.35 -14.90 -17.05
C ALA A 22 -20.05 -14.65 -16.24
N LYS A 23 -19.17 -13.78 -16.76
CA LYS A 23 -17.98 -13.28 -16.07
C LYS A 23 -18.29 -11.95 -15.43
N ALA A 24 -18.01 -11.85 -14.13
CA ALA A 24 -18.13 -10.59 -13.41
C ALA A 24 -17.16 -9.55 -13.99
N VAL A 25 -17.59 -8.29 -14.05
CA VAL A 25 -16.75 -7.16 -14.46
C VAL A 25 -16.60 -6.21 -13.27
N TYR A 26 -15.41 -6.19 -12.70
CA TYR A 26 -15.01 -5.34 -11.59
C TYR A 26 -14.34 -4.05 -12.08
N THR A 27 -14.40 -3.01 -11.27
CA THR A 27 -13.72 -1.75 -11.53
C THR A 27 -12.70 -1.51 -10.42
N PHE A 28 -11.43 -1.37 -10.80
CA PHE A 28 -10.37 -0.98 -9.90
C PHE A 28 -10.18 0.53 -9.99
N SER A 29 -10.49 1.21 -8.89
CA SER A 29 -10.26 2.63 -8.70
C SER A 29 -9.42 2.80 -7.45
N PHE A 30 -8.35 3.57 -7.57
CA PHE A 30 -7.39 3.78 -6.50
C PHE A 30 -6.89 5.22 -6.55
N ASP A 31 -6.75 5.83 -5.37
CA ASP A 31 -6.15 7.14 -5.20
C ASP A 31 -5.00 7.04 -4.18
N ARG A 32 -3.99 7.91 -4.30
CA ARG A 32 -2.78 7.91 -3.46
C ARG A 32 -3.10 8.18 -1.98
N ALA A 33 -4.16 8.95 -1.72
CA ALA A 33 -4.65 9.23 -0.38
C ALA A 33 -5.42 8.05 0.25
N THR A 34 -5.81 7.05 -0.54
CA THR A 34 -6.55 5.88 -0.04
C THR A 34 -5.60 4.94 0.71
N GLU A 35 -6.00 4.50 1.90
CA GLU A 35 -5.31 3.46 2.65
C GLU A 35 -5.62 2.07 2.05
N LEU A 36 -4.60 1.22 1.96
CA LEU A 36 -4.74 -0.13 1.44
C LEU A 36 -5.09 -1.08 2.57
N GLU A 37 -6.28 -1.68 2.47
CA GLU A 37 -6.79 -2.64 3.44
C GLU A 37 -6.95 -4.03 2.79
N GLN A 38 -6.91 -5.06 3.64
CA GLN A 38 -7.18 -6.47 3.30
C GLN A 38 -8.40 -6.69 2.39
N PRO A 39 -9.59 -6.08 2.60
CA PRO A 39 -10.76 -6.28 1.73
C PRO A 39 -10.53 -5.91 0.25
N VAL A 40 -9.57 -5.05 -0.06
CA VAL A 40 -9.21 -4.75 -1.47
C VAL A 40 -8.51 -5.94 -2.11
N LEU A 41 -7.60 -6.57 -1.37
CA LEU A 41 -6.91 -7.78 -1.82
C LEU A 41 -7.87 -8.96 -1.95
N ASP A 42 -8.81 -9.12 -1.02
CA ASP A 42 -9.80 -10.20 -1.08
C ASP A 42 -10.67 -10.10 -2.34
N LYS A 43 -11.13 -8.89 -2.70
CA LYS A 43 -11.87 -8.65 -3.95
C LYS A 43 -11.04 -8.98 -5.18
N MET A 44 -9.74 -8.67 -5.16
CA MET A 44 -8.80 -9.01 -6.23
C MET A 44 -8.59 -10.52 -6.36
N LEU A 45 -8.47 -11.24 -5.24
CA LEU A 45 -8.33 -12.69 -5.21
C LEU A 45 -9.59 -13.38 -5.73
N VAL A 46 -10.76 -12.95 -5.26
CA VAL A 46 -12.07 -13.45 -5.74
C VAL A 46 -12.21 -13.17 -7.24
N ALA A 47 -11.83 -12.00 -7.71
CA ALA A 47 -11.87 -11.68 -9.14
C ALA A 47 -10.96 -12.60 -9.96
N LYS A 48 -9.75 -12.89 -9.47
CA LYS A 48 -8.81 -13.81 -10.13
C LYS A 48 -9.33 -15.25 -10.14
N GLU A 49 -9.85 -15.75 -9.02
CA GLU A 49 -10.38 -17.10 -8.89
C GLU A 49 -11.58 -17.35 -9.83
N HIS A 50 -12.48 -16.37 -9.95
CA HIS A 50 -13.64 -16.47 -10.82
C HIS A 50 -13.34 -16.11 -12.29
N GLY A 51 -12.08 -15.81 -12.64
CA GLY A 51 -11.70 -15.39 -13.99
C GLY A 51 -12.43 -14.14 -14.47
N ALA A 52 -12.75 -13.25 -13.52
CA ALA A 52 -13.48 -12.01 -13.74
C ALA A 52 -12.60 -10.96 -14.44
N VAL A 53 -13.23 -10.01 -15.11
CA VAL A 53 -12.53 -8.93 -15.81
C VAL A 53 -12.41 -7.72 -14.89
N VAL A 54 -11.18 -7.24 -14.67
CA VAL A 54 -10.92 -6.05 -13.85
C VAL A 54 -10.59 -4.87 -14.77
N CYS A 55 -11.40 -3.82 -14.75
CA CYS A 55 -11.15 -2.58 -15.50
C CYS A 55 -10.53 -1.51 -14.61
N ALA A 56 -9.38 -0.96 -15.01
CA ALA A 56 -8.71 0.14 -14.31
C ALA A 56 -8.45 1.34 -15.23
N SER A 57 -8.37 2.53 -14.65
CA SER A 57 -7.84 3.71 -15.35
C SER A 57 -6.31 3.72 -15.27
N PRO A 58 -5.60 4.26 -16.29
CA PRO A 58 -4.15 4.45 -16.24
C PRO A 58 -3.70 5.28 -15.03
N THR A 59 -4.53 6.25 -14.64
CA THR A 59 -4.29 7.07 -13.45
C THR A 59 -4.34 6.23 -12.17
N ALA A 60 -5.33 5.36 -12.00
CA ALA A 60 -5.43 4.50 -10.83
C ALA A 60 -4.24 3.55 -10.73
N LEU A 61 -3.80 2.98 -11.84
CA LEU A 61 -2.63 2.10 -11.87
C LEU A 61 -1.34 2.86 -11.52
N LYS A 62 -1.18 4.07 -12.07
CA LYS A 62 -0.05 4.95 -11.73
C LYS A 62 -0.06 5.33 -10.25
N SER A 63 -1.20 5.79 -9.73
CA SER A 63 -1.33 6.15 -8.31
C SER A 63 -1.04 4.97 -7.39
N PHE A 64 -1.46 3.77 -7.78
CA PHE A 64 -1.18 2.55 -7.03
C PHE A 64 0.31 2.19 -7.03
N ALA A 65 0.97 2.23 -8.20
CA ALA A 65 2.41 2.00 -8.30
C ALA A 65 3.22 3.03 -7.50
N LEU A 66 2.83 4.31 -7.56
CA LEU A 66 3.47 5.37 -6.77
C LEU A 66 3.27 5.19 -5.27
N LYS A 67 2.09 4.77 -4.83
CA LYS A 67 1.83 4.46 -3.42
C LYS A 67 2.74 3.34 -2.92
N PHE A 68 2.97 2.30 -3.72
CA PHE A 68 3.89 1.23 -3.35
C PHE A 68 5.32 1.74 -3.18
N VAL A 69 5.81 2.55 -4.12
CA VAL A 69 7.15 3.16 -4.04
C VAL A 69 7.27 4.07 -2.82
N GLU A 70 6.25 4.87 -2.50
CA GLU A 70 6.21 5.69 -1.28
C GLU A 70 6.32 4.86 -0.01
N VAL A 71 5.53 3.79 0.11
CA VAL A 71 5.57 2.94 1.30
C VAL A 71 6.95 2.31 1.47
N MET A 72 7.55 1.82 0.37
CA MET A 72 8.91 1.28 0.40
C MET A 72 9.95 2.34 0.79
N HIS A 73 9.82 3.55 0.27
CA HIS A 73 10.71 4.66 0.61
C HIS A 73 10.60 5.06 2.09
N HIS A 74 9.39 5.14 2.64
CA HIS A 74 9.19 5.42 4.07
C HIS A 74 9.75 4.32 4.97
N LEU A 75 9.68 3.06 4.54
CA LEU A 75 10.32 1.96 5.27
C LEU A 75 11.85 2.08 5.28
N GLU A 76 12.46 2.44 4.14
CA GLU A 76 13.90 2.64 4.02
C GLU A 76 14.39 3.86 4.82
N GLU A 77 13.65 4.97 4.78
CA GLU A 77 13.99 6.18 5.54
C GLU A 77 13.97 5.90 7.05
N ARG A 78 12.99 5.12 7.53
CA ARG A 78 12.91 4.73 8.95
C ARG A 78 14.03 3.79 9.36
N SER A 79 14.41 2.83 8.52
CA SER A 79 15.54 1.95 8.84
C SER A 79 16.85 2.73 8.91
N ARG A 80 17.03 3.71 8.02
CA ARG A 80 18.20 4.60 8.03
C ARG A 80 18.26 5.51 9.25
N ASN A 81 17.12 6.09 9.65
CA ASN A 81 17.06 6.95 10.84
C ASN A 81 17.31 6.17 12.14
N GLN A 82 16.83 4.94 12.24
CA GLN A 82 17.11 4.06 13.38
C GLN A 82 18.62 3.77 13.53
N GLU A 83 19.35 3.66 12.41
CA GLU A 83 20.80 3.49 12.37
C GLU A 83 21.54 4.76 12.84
N SER A 84 21.08 5.94 12.45
CA SER A 84 21.68 7.19 12.95
C SER A 84 21.38 7.44 14.43
N ASP A 85 20.21 7.03 14.92
CA ASP A 85 19.81 7.23 16.32
C ASP A 85 20.74 6.49 17.29
N TRP A 86 21.23 5.29 16.95
CA TRP A 86 22.16 4.57 17.82
C TRP A 86 23.54 5.24 17.86
N GLN A 87 24.02 5.79 16.76
CA GLN A 87 25.29 6.53 16.73
C GLN A 87 25.19 7.80 17.59
N THR A 88 24.09 8.52 17.44
CA THR A 88 23.82 9.75 18.19
C THR A 88 23.64 9.46 19.68
N THR A 89 22.91 8.40 20.04
CA THR A 89 22.71 7.99 21.44
C THR A 89 24.02 7.58 22.11
N LEU A 90 24.89 6.84 21.43
CA LEU A 90 26.21 6.47 21.96
C LEU A 90 27.12 7.69 22.11
N MET A 91 27.10 8.64 21.17
CA MET A 91 27.85 9.89 21.27
C MET A 91 27.31 10.82 22.37
N GLN A 92 25.99 10.88 22.55
CA GLN A 92 25.35 11.74 23.53
C GLN A 92 25.54 11.21 24.96
N ASN A 93 25.41 9.90 25.16
CA ASN A 93 25.67 9.24 26.46
C ASN A 93 27.16 9.27 26.86
N ALA A 94 28.08 9.36 25.90
CA ALA A 94 29.50 9.52 26.18
C ALA A 94 29.85 10.94 26.69
N ILE A 95 29.07 11.96 26.31
CA ILE A 95 29.28 13.36 26.76
C ILE A 95 28.50 13.64 28.06
N THR A 96 27.37 12.98 28.28
CA THR A 96 26.58 13.09 29.52
C THR A 96 26.92 11.96 30.51
N LEU A 97 28.17 11.92 30.97
CA LEU A 97 28.56 11.17 32.17
C LEU A 97 27.95 11.85 33.42
N GLY A 98 26.66 11.61 33.65
CA GLY A 98 25.98 12.03 34.87
C GLY A 98 24.55 12.53 34.63
N GLY A 99 23.57 11.64 34.77
CA GLY A 99 22.18 12.04 34.96
C GLY A 99 21.18 11.25 34.13
N LEU A 100 20.56 10.25 34.77
CA LEU A 100 19.32 9.60 34.36
C LEU A 100 18.31 10.60 33.80
N LEU A 101 17.92 10.45 32.54
CA LEU A 101 16.61 10.90 32.05
C LEU A 101 16.18 9.99 30.88
N PRO A 102 15.35 8.97 31.13
CA PRO A 102 14.77 8.16 30.07
C PRO A 102 13.57 8.92 29.52
N LEU A 103 13.83 9.88 28.64
CA LEU A 103 12.77 10.41 27.79
C LEU A 103 12.79 9.58 26.51
N THR A 104 11.71 8.83 26.27
CA THR A 104 11.13 8.45 24.94
C THR A 104 10.65 6.99 24.76
N ASP A 105 10.32 6.22 25.81
CA ASP A 105 9.69 4.89 25.60
C ASP A 105 8.30 4.98 24.90
N GLU A 106 7.50 5.99 25.22
CA GLU A 106 6.19 6.25 24.60
C GLU A 106 6.29 6.61 23.10
N ALA A 107 7.31 7.38 22.72
CA ALA A 107 7.54 7.78 21.33
C ALA A 107 8.05 6.59 20.50
N LYS A 108 8.90 5.75 21.11
CA LYS A 108 9.43 4.53 20.49
C LYS A 108 8.33 3.48 20.26
N GLY A 109 7.39 3.34 21.20
CA GLY A 109 6.23 2.46 21.05
C GLY A 109 5.28 2.86 19.91
N LYS A 110 5.03 4.16 19.74
CA LYS A 110 4.21 4.68 18.63
C LYS A 110 4.92 4.49 17.28
N ALA A 111 6.21 4.80 17.20
CA ALA A 111 7.00 4.59 15.99
C ALA A 111 7.08 3.12 15.58
N ALA A 112 7.22 2.19 16.53
CA ALA A 112 7.24 0.76 16.28
C ALA A 112 5.88 0.22 15.79
N THR A 113 4.77 0.76 16.28
CA THR A 113 3.44 0.37 15.81
C THR A 113 3.23 0.82 14.36
N GLU A 114 3.69 2.02 14.04
CA GLU A 114 3.54 2.62 12.71
C GLU A 114 4.40 1.91 11.65
N THR A 115 5.63 1.48 11.98
CA THR A 115 6.45 0.67 11.05
C THR A 115 5.78 -0.66 10.72
N VAL A 116 5.18 -1.33 11.72
CA VAL A 116 4.43 -2.58 11.52
C VAL A 116 3.25 -2.37 10.56
N LEU A 117 2.55 -1.24 10.66
CA LEU A 117 1.46 -0.91 9.74
C LEU A 117 1.96 -0.69 8.30
N LEU A 118 3.07 0.04 8.12
CA LEU A 118 3.67 0.27 6.81
C LEU A 118 4.17 -1.04 6.16
N VAL A 119 4.77 -1.94 6.94
CA VAL A 119 5.19 -3.26 6.44
C VAL A 119 3.98 -4.07 5.96
N LYS A 120 2.88 -4.07 6.72
CA LYS A 120 1.64 -4.73 6.30
C LYS A 120 1.09 -4.12 5.01
N GLN A 121 1.09 -2.80 4.88
CA GLN A 121 0.65 -2.12 3.65
C GLN A 121 1.55 -2.48 2.47
N ALA A 122 2.87 -2.53 2.65
CA ALA A 122 3.81 -2.94 1.61
C ALA A 122 3.56 -4.37 1.13
N GLU A 123 3.29 -5.29 2.06
CA GLU A 123 2.96 -6.68 1.74
C GLU A 123 1.65 -6.78 0.94
N LEU A 124 0.61 -6.03 1.34
CA LEU A 124 -0.65 -5.97 0.60
C LEU A 124 -0.44 -5.43 -0.82
N CYS A 125 0.33 -4.34 -0.99
CA CYS A 125 0.69 -3.80 -2.29
C CYS A 125 1.36 -4.87 -3.18
N ALA A 126 2.39 -5.55 -2.65
CA ALA A 126 3.12 -6.57 -3.38
C ALA A 126 2.23 -7.74 -3.80
N ARG A 127 1.29 -8.15 -2.92
CA ARG A 127 0.33 -9.21 -3.23
C ARG A 127 -0.66 -8.80 -4.31
N ILE A 128 -1.20 -7.59 -4.25
CA ILE A 128 -2.10 -7.06 -5.29
C ILE A 128 -1.37 -6.96 -6.64
N LEU A 129 -0.13 -6.43 -6.66
CA LEU A 129 0.68 -6.35 -7.89
C LEU A 129 0.97 -7.72 -8.51
N ARG A 130 1.03 -8.79 -7.71
CA ARG A 130 1.21 -10.17 -8.19
C ARG A 130 -0.08 -10.79 -8.73
N VAL A 131 -1.23 -10.26 -8.31
CA VAL A 131 -2.56 -10.78 -8.68
C VAL A 131 -3.10 -10.11 -9.94
N MET A 132 -2.78 -8.82 -10.13
CA MET A 132 -3.04 -8.08 -11.38
C MET A 132 -2.28 -8.67 -12.57
#